data_AF-A0A1V2I3E6-F1
#
_entry.id   AF-A0A1V2I3E6-F1
#
_cell.length_a   1.000
_cell.length_b   1.000
_cell.length_c   1.000
_cell.angle_alpha   90.00
_cell.angle_beta   90.00
_cell.angle_gamma   90.00
#
_symmetry.space_group_name_H-M   'P 1'
#
loop_
_entity.id
_entity.type
_entity.pdbx_description
1 polymer ?
#
loop_
_entity_poly.entity_id
_entity_poly.type
_entity_poly.pdbx_seq_one_letter_code
_entity_poly.pdbx_strand_id
1 'polypeptide(L)'
;MSFTSDPRPAVDLGPLTVGDLALRSDKAHAEHLATYTAATVLHEAFMSMPAYDEEAHDLVDAACRFIREYREKTYTEWRSAYRAWATAAGFEIPPEMTETTPEADDTDDAESEV
;
A
#
# COMPACT_ATOMS: atom_id res chain seq x y z
N MET A 1 12.96 -21.59 -14.28
CA MET A 1 13.27 -20.25 -14.80
C MET A 1 13.55 -19.36 -13.60
N SER A 2 14.80 -18.95 -13.39
CA SER A 2 15.19 -18.14 -12.22
C SER A 2 15.21 -16.67 -12.62
N PHE A 3 14.29 -15.87 -12.08
CA PHE A 3 14.35 -14.41 -12.19
C PHE A 3 15.34 -13.90 -11.15
N THR A 4 16.57 -13.63 -11.59
CA THR A 4 17.54 -12.89 -10.77
C THR A 4 17.16 -11.43 -10.82
N SER A 5 16.49 -10.92 -9.78
CA SER A 5 16.33 -9.48 -9.59
C SER A 5 17.71 -8.90 -9.30
N ASP A 6 18.39 -8.40 -10.35
CA ASP A 6 19.63 -7.63 -10.21
C ASP A 6 19.30 -6.35 -9.45
N PRO A 7 19.87 -6.09 -8.26
CA PRO A 7 19.57 -4.90 -7.47
C PRO A 7 20.25 -3.64 -8.05
N ARG A 8 20.92 -3.72 -9.20
CA ARG A 8 21.55 -2.58 -9.85
C ARG A 8 20.49 -1.73 -10.56
N PRO A 9 20.49 -0.40 -10.37
CA PRO A 9 19.69 0.46 -11.24
C PRO A 9 20.13 0.20 -12.68
N ALA A 10 19.18 -0.12 -13.55
CA ALA A 10 19.43 -0.33 -14.97
C ALA A 10 20.07 0.93 -15.56
N VAL A 11 21.39 0.91 -15.71
CA VAL A 11 22.22 2.04 -16.19
C VAL A 11 21.89 2.38 -17.65
N ASP A 12 21.19 1.48 -18.34
CA ASP A 12 20.83 1.56 -19.76
C ASP A 12 19.56 2.38 -20.05
N LEU A 13 18.85 2.88 -19.03
CA LEU A 13 17.59 3.63 -19.21
C LEU A 13 17.78 5.15 -19.38
N GLY A 14 19.03 5.64 -19.44
CA GLY A 14 19.32 7.07 -19.49
C GLY A 14 19.06 7.78 -18.15
N PRO A 15 19.31 9.10 -18.08
CA PRO A 15 19.10 9.86 -16.86
C PRO A 15 17.60 9.96 -16.53
N LEU A 16 17.24 9.62 -15.29
CA LEU A 16 15.89 9.80 -14.74
C LEU A 16 15.44 11.26 -14.90
N THR A 17 14.40 11.47 -15.70
CA THR A 17 13.82 12.80 -15.91
C THR A 17 12.80 13.11 -14.82
N VAL A 18 12.46 14.41 -14.67
CA VAL A 18 11.35 14.85 -13.81
C VAL A 18 10.02 14.19 -14.23
N GLY A 19 9.84 13.93 -15.53
CA GLY A 19 8.68 13.21 -16.06
C GLY A 19 8.62 11.75 -15.61
N ASP A 20 9.77 11.05 -15.57
CA ASP A 20 9.84 9.67 -15.09
C ASP A 20 9.50 9.57 -13.60
N LEU A 21 9.91 10.57 -12.80
CA LEU A 21 9.56 10.64 -11.38
C LEU A 21 8.06 10.89 -11.17
N ALA A 22 7.46 11.80 -11.95
CA ALA A 22 6.02 12.06 -11.90
C ALA A 22 5.21 10.80 -12.23
N LEU A 23 5.57 10.09 -13.32
CA LEU A 23 4.89 8.87 -13.73
C LEU A 23 5.00 7.75 -12.67
N ARG A 24 6.15 7.61 -12.01
CA ARG A 24 6.33 6.65 -10.91
C ARG A 24 5.50 7.03 -9.68
N SER A 25 5.41 8.32 -9.36
CA SER A 25 4.58 8.82 -8.27
C SER A 25 3.10 8.53 -8.55
N ASP A 26 2.60 8.90 -9.73
CA ASP A 26 1.19 8.65 -10.11
C ASP A 26 0.85 7.16 -10.08
N LYS A 27 1.75 6.30 -10.59
CA LYS A 27 1.57 4.85 -10.55
C LYS A 27 1.51 4.32 -9.12
N ALA A 28 2.46 4.70 -8.27
CA ALA A 28 2.50 4.23 -6.87
C ALA A 28 1.26 4.70 -6.09
N HIS A 29 0.77 5.90 -6.35
CA HIS A 29 -0.47 6.41 -5.77
C HIS A 29 -1.70 5.63 -6.26
N ALA A 30 -1.80 5.35 -7.57
CA ALA A 30 -2.89 4.55 -8.12
C ALA A 30 -2.91 3.12 -7.55
N GLU A 31 -1.75 2.49 -7.42
CA GLU A 31 -1.61 1.16 -6.79
C GLU A 31 -1.99 1.20 -5.31
N HIS A 32 -1.56 2.24 -4.57
CA HIS A 32 -1.98 2.46 -3.18
C HIS A 32 -3.51 2.56 -3.07
N LEU A 33 -4.17 3.33 -3.93
CA LEU A 33 -5.63 3.48 -3.92
C LEU A 33 -6.37 2.18 -4.28
N ALA A 34 -5.85 1.39 -5.21
CA ALA A 34 -6.45 0.10 -5.60
C ALA A 34 -6.57 -0.88 -4.42
N THR A 35 -5.71 -0.77 -3.41
CA THR A 35 -5.78 -1.61 -2.20
C THR A 35 -7.05 -1.41 -1.39
N TYR A 36 -7.66 -0.21 -1.41
CA TYR A 36 -8.92 0.05 -0.72
C TYR A 36 -10.06 -0.73 -1.38
N THR A 37 -10.13 -0.71 -2.71
CA THR A 37 -11.12 -1.51 -3.46
C THR A 37 -10.94 -3.01 -3.20
N ALA A 38 -9.70 -3.51 -3.19
CA ALA A 38 -9.43 -4.91 -2.90
C ALA A 38 -9.88 -5.32 -1.49
N ALA A 39 -9.64 -4.48 -0.48
CA ALA A 39 -10.09 -4.73 0.89
C ALA A 39 -11.62 -4.74 1.00
N THR A 40 -12.32 -3.81 0.33
CA THR A 40 -13.79 -3.78 0.31
C THR A 40 -14.37 -5.07 -0.29
N VAL A 41 -13.83 -5.53 -1.42
CA VAL A 41 -14.29 -6.78 -2.06
C VAL A 41 -14.07 -8.00 -1.17
N LEU A 42 -12.92 -8.08 -0.48
CA LEU A 42 -12.65 -9.17 0.46
C LEU A 42 -13.63 -9.15 1.65
N HIS A 43 -13.94 -7.96 2.17
CA HIS A 43 -14.92 -7.81 3.25
C HIS A 43 -16.32 -8.25 2.79
N GLU A 44 -16.77 -7.82 1.61
CA GLU A 44 -18.06 -8.25 1.05
C GLU A 44 -18.12 -9.76 0.83
N ALA A 45 -17.05 -10.34 0.29
CA ALA A 45 -16.94 -11.79 0.09
C ALA A 45 -17.02 -12.55 1.42
N PHE A 46 -16.31 -12.08 2.45
CA PHE A 46 -16.34 -12.64 3.79
C PHE A 46 -17.74 -12.58 4.40
N MET A 47 -18.41 -11.44 4.35
CA MET A 47 -19.76 -11.25 4.89
C MET A 47 -20.82 -12.08 4.14
N SER A 48 -20.55 -12.47 2.90
CA SER A 48 -21.46 -13.29 2.09
C SER A 48 -21.39 -14.80 2.38
N MET A 49 -20.45 -15.26 3.22
CA MET A 49 -20.27 -16.69 3.49
C MET A 49 -21.41 -17.25 4.37
N PRO A 50 -22.19 -18.24 3.87
CA PRO A 50 -23.39 -18.72 4.56
C PRO A 50 -23.12 -19.69 5.73
N ALA A 51 -21.90 -20.21 5.84
CA ALA A 51 -21.43 -21.03 6.97
C ALA A 51 -19.96 -20.70 7.24
N TYR A 52 -19.54 -20.81 8.50
CA TYR A 52 -18.14 -20.60 8.87
C TYR A 52 -17.28 -21.70 8.24
N ASP A 53 -16.34 -21.28 7.41
CA ASP A 53 -15.32 -22.10 6.77
C ASP A 53 -13.95 -21.57 7.21
N GLU A 54 -13.24 -22.37 8.02
CA GLU A 54 -11.95 -21.99 8.62
C GLU A 54 -10.88 -21.73 7.55
N GLU A 55 -10.85 -22.53 6.47
CA GLU A 55 -9.89 -22.35 5.38
C GLU A 55 -10.17 -21.06 4.60
N ALA A 56 -11.45 -20.75 4.38
CA ALA A 56 -11.86 -19.50 3.74
C ALA A 56 -11.55 -18.28 4.62
N HIS A 57 -11.72 -18.39 5.94
CA HIS A 57 -11.39 -17.33 6.90
C HIS A 57 -9.88 -17.05 6.91
N ASP A 58 -9.05 -18.10 7.05
CA ASP A 58 -7.59 -17.99 7.05
C ASP A 58 -7.05 -17.37 5.74
N LEU A 59 -7.67 -17.72 4.60
CA LEU A 59 -7.33 -17.15 3.31
C LEU A 59 -7.64 -15.65 3.24
N VAL A 60 -8.80 -15.22 3.75
CA VAL A 60 -9.18 -13.80 3.80
C VAL A 60 -8.24 -13.03 4.72
N ASP A 61 -7.91 -13.56 5.90
CA ASP A 61 -6.97 -12.91 6.83
C ASP A 61 -5.57 -12.76 6.20
N ALA A 62 -5.07 -13.82 5.55
CA ALA A 62 -3.81 -13.77 4.81
C ALA A 62 -3.83 -12.71 3.70
N ALA A 63 -4.93 -12.61 2.95
CA ALA A 63 -5.10 -11.61 1.90
C ALA A 63 -5.15 -10.18 2.47
N CYS A 64 -5.87 -9.96 3.57
CA CYS A 64 -5.92 -8.68 4.27
C CYS A 64 -4.53 -8.24 4.76
N ARG A 65 -3.75 -9.17 5.33
CA ARG A 65 -2.38 -8.92 5.77
C ARG A 65 -1.47 -8.53 4.61
N PHE A 66 -1.54 -9.27 3.51
CA PHE A 66 -0.79 -8.96 2.30
C PHE A 66 -1.15 -7.56 1.75
N ILE A 67 -2.43 -7.19 1.75
CA ILE A 67 -2.88 -5.87 1.31
C ILE A 67 -2.31 -4.76 2.21
N ARG A 68 -2.26 -4.95 3.53
CA ARG A 68 -1.68 -3.99 4.48
C ARG A 68 -0.19 -3.77 4.18
N GLU A 69 0.58 -4.85 4.07
CA GLU A 69 2.01 -4.78 3.74
C GLU A 69 2.26 -4.10 2.38
N TYR A 70 1.45 -4.45 1.37
CA TYR A 70 1.54 -3.84 0.04
C TYR A 70 1.17 -2.35 0.07
N ARG A 71 0.21 -1.94 0.91
CA ARG A 71 -0.18 -0.54 1.09
C ARG A 71 0.94 0.29 1.72
N GLU A 72 1.61 -0.23 2.74
CA GLU A 72 2.77 0.42 3.37
C GLU A 72 3.92 0.61 2.39
N LYS A 73 4.21 -0.43 1.60
CA LYS A 73 5.22 -0.39 0.55
C LYS A 73 4.90 0.68 -0.50
N THR A 74 3.70 0.63 -1.08
CA THR A 74 3.28 1.57 -2.14
C THR A 74 3.23 3.01 -1.65
N TYR A 75 2.80 3.23 -0.40
CA TYR A 75 2.86 4.56 0.23
C TYR A 75 4.30 5.07 0.35
N THR A 76 5.22 4.21 0.82
CA THR A 76 6.64 4.56 0.96
C THR A 76 7.27 4.89 -0.39
N GLU A 77 6.99 4.08 -1.42
CA GLU A 77 7.48 4.30 -2.79
C GLU A 77 6.93 5.60 -3.37
N TRP A 78 5.62 5.85 -3.24
CA TRP A 78 4.98 7.09 -3.67
C TRP A 78 5.61 8.32 -3.01
N ARG A 79 5.74 8.30 -1.67
CA ARG A 79 6.28 9.42 -0.89
C ARG A 79 7.74 9.70 -1.24
N SER A 80 8.53 8.65 -1.44
CA SER A 80 9.94 8.75 -1.85
C SER A 80 10.06 9.39 -3.25
N ALA A 81 9.27 8.91 -4.22
CA ALA A 81 9.24 9.47 -5.57
C ALA A 81 8.79 10.94 -5.57
N TYR A 82 7.75 11.27 -4.80
CA TYR A 82 7.25 12.63 -4.65
C TYR A 82 8.30 13.55 -4.03
N ARG A 83 9.01 13.12 -2.98
CA ARG A 83 10.10 13.91 -2.39
C ARG A 83 11.23 14.16 -3.39
N ALA A 84 11.65 13.13 -4.13
CA ALA A 84 12.67 13.29 -5.16
C ALA A 84 12.24 14.30 -6.24
N TRP A 85 10.99 14.21 -6.69
CA TRP A 85 10.40 15.13 -7.64
C TRP A 85 10.33 16.57 -7.10
N ALA A 86 9.82 16.76 -5.88
CA ALA A 86 9.67 18.07 -5.26
C ALA A 86 11.02 18.75 -5.04
N THR A 87 12.02 18.00 -4.55
CA THR A 87 13.40 18.49 -4.40
C THR A 87 13.98 18.90 -5.76
N ALA A 88 13.79 18.10 -6.80
CA ALA A 88 14.26 18.43 -8.15
C ALA A 88 13.57 19.68 -8.72
N ALA A 89 12.32 19.94 -8.32
CA ALA A 89 11.56 21.14 -8.67
C ALA A 89 11.85 22.36 -7.76
N GLY A 90 12.73 22.22 -6.76
CA GLY A 90 13.15 23.30 -5.87
C GLY A 90 12.28 23.49 -4.62
N PHE A 91 11.41 22.55 -4.31
CA PHE A 91 10.60 22.57 -3.09
C PHE A 91 11.25 21.73 -1.98
N GLU A 92 11.32 22.28 -0.77
CA GLU A 92 11.77 21.55 0.42
C GLU A 92 10.55 20.98 1.16
N ILE A 93 10.49 19.65 1.30
CA ILE A 93 9.42 18.96 2.03
C ILE A 93 9.94 18.61 3.42
N PRO A 94 9.29 19.10 4.50
CA PRO A 94 9.65 18.71 5.86
C PRO A 94 9.65 17.19 6.06
N PRO A 95 10.58 16.63 6.86
CA PRO A 95 10.43 15.27 7.34
C PRO A 95 9.22 15.24 8.28
N GLU A 96 8.18 14.50 7.91
CA GLU A 96 7.03 14.32 8.78
C GLU A 96 7.37 13.34 9.92
N MET A 97 6.87 13.69 11.11
CA MET A 97 6.64 12.74 12.19
C MET A 97 5.69 11.68 11.64
N THR A 98 6.07 10.41 11.74
CA THR A 98 5.29 9.25 11.30
C THR A 98 3.81 9.47 11.63
N GLU A 99 3.01 9.79 10.61
CA GLU A 99 1.57 9.76 10.72
C GLU A 99 1.26 8.33 11.11
N THR A 100 0.78 8.15 12.34
CA THR A 100 0.22 6.91 12.83
C THR A 100 -0.78 6.49 11.76
N THR A 101 -0.47 5.40 11.04
CA THR A 101 -1.49 4.63 10.34
C THR A 101 -2.67 4.57 11.31
N PRO A 102 -3.89 4.96 10.92
CA PRO A 102 -5.03 4.60 11.73
C PRO A 102 -5.03 3.07 11.71
N GLU A 103 -4.42 2.46 12.73
CA GLU A 103 -4.81 1.14 13.17
C GLU A 103 -6.32 1.24 13.23
N ALA A 104 -6.98 0.46 12.39
CA ALA A 104 -8.41 0.26 12.53
C ALA A 104 -8.59 -0.12 13.99
N ASP A 105 -9.24 0.77 14.72
CA ASP A 105 -9.65 0.60 16.09
C ASP A 105 -10.69 -0.53 16.09
N ASP A 106 -10.23 -1.77 16.00
CA ASP A 106 -10.99 -2.98 16.32
C ASP A 106 -11.11 -3.10 17.86
N THR A 107 -11.41 -1.98 18.52
CA THR A 107 -11.99 -2.04 19.85
C THR A 107 -13.47 -2.32 19.65
N ASP A 108 -13.76 -3.62 19.52
CA ASP A 108 -15.09 -4.17 19.70
C ASP A 108 -15.56 -3.70 21.09
N ASP A 109 -16.44 -2.69 21.06
CA ASP A 109 -17.19 -2.18 22.20
C ASP A 109 -18.07 -3.34 22.65
N ALA A 110 -17.51 -4.20 23.49
CA ALA A 110 -18.27 -5.15 24.26
C ALA A 110 -19.22 -4.33 25.13
N GLU A 111 -20.43 -4.11 24.60
CA GLU A 111 -21.57 -3.54 25.30
C GLU A 111 -21.79 -4.31 26.59
N SER A 112 -21.17 -3.82 27.65
CA SER A 112 -21.57 -4.04 29.02
C SER A 112 -22.67 -3.03 29.31
N GLU A 113 -23.93 -3.36 29.03
CA GLU A 113 -25.02 -2.99 29.94
C GLU A 113 -26.34 -3.74 29.69
N VAL A 114 -26.75 -4.43 30.78
CA VAL A 114 -28.08 -4.95 31.21
C VAL A 114 -28.37 -6.44 30.99
#